data_AF-A0A7C7HGG1-F1
#
_entry.id   AF-A0A7C7HGG1-F1
#
_cell.length_a   1.000
_cell.length_b   1.000
_cell.length_c   1.000
_cell.angle_alpha   90.00
_cell.angle_beta   90.00
_cell.angle_gamma   90.00
#
_symmetry.space_group_name_H-M   'P 1'
#
loop_
_entity.id
_entity.type
_entity.pdbx_description
1 polymer ?
#
loop_
_entity_poly.entity_id
_entity_poly.type
_entity_poly.pdbx_seq_one_letter_code
_entity_poly.pdbx_strand_id
1 'polypeptide(L)' 'MGNKYAMLEEEKYFFDLTGYLIVRHALASEEVSECNKTIDRYVDKIQSRSIENGGLAGRSETLHG' A
#
# COMPACT_ATOMS: atom_id res chain seq x y z
N MET A 1 -11.83 -16.21 6.75
CA MET A 1 -10.63 -17.06 6.76
C MET A 1 -9.68 -16.42 5.77
N GLY A 2 -8.58 -15.82 6.25
CA GLY A 2 -7.73 -14.94 5.43
C GLY A 2 -6.98 -15.68 4.32
N ASN A 3 -6.53 -14.94 3.32
CA ASN A 3 -5.73 -15.48 2.22
C ASN A 3 -4.41 -16.08 2.77
N LYS A 4 -4.16 -17.37 2.49
CA LYS A 4 -2.92 -18.09 2.88
C LYS A 4 -1.91 -18.16 1.72
N TYR A 5 -1.87 -17.11 0.90
CA TYR A 5 -1.00 -17.05 -0.26
C TYR A 5 0.45 -17.28 0.12
N ALA A 6 1.10 -18.20 -0.57
CA ALA A 6 2.52 -18.46 -0.50
C ALA A 6 3.06 -18.31 -1.92
N MET A 7 4.07 -17.45 -2.09
CA MET A 7 4.70 -17.21 -3.39
C MET A 7 5.36 -18.49 -3.91
N LEU A 8 5.08 -18.84 -5.15
CA LEU A 8 5.79 -19.88 -5.88
C LEU A 8 7.20 -19.39 -6.24
N GLU A 9 8.13 -20.30 -6.50
CA GLU A 9 9.52 -19.95 -6.88
C GLU A 9 9.57 -19.08 -8.14
N GLU A 10 8.68 -19.34 -9.11
CA GLU A 10 8.57 -18.55 -10.33
C GLU A 10 8.12 -17.11 -10.06
N GLU A 11 7.22 -16.91 -9.09
CA GLU A 11 6.73 -15.59 -8.68
C GLU A 11 7.79 -14.82 -7.88
N LYS A 12 8.60 -15.52 -7.09
CA LYS A 12 9.79 -14.94 -6.45
C LYS A 12 10.79 -14.47 -7.49
N TYR A 13 11.10 -15.32 -8.47
CA TYR A 13 11.99 -14.96 -9.57
C TYR A 13 11.46 -13.76 -10.39
N PHE A 14 10.15 -13.73 -10.68
CA PHE A 14 9.52 -12.60 -11.36
C PHE A 14 9.62 -11.30 -10.54
N PHE A 15 9.39 -11.39 -9.22
CA PHE A 15 9.54 -10.26 -8.32
C PHE A 15 10.98 -9.75 -8.30
N ASP A 16 11.97 -10.64 -8.24
CA ASP A 16 13.40 -10.27 -8.26
C ASP A 16 13.78 -9.54 -9.56
N LEU A 17 13.21 -9.95 -10.70
CA LEU A 17 13.48 -9.32 -12.00
C LEU A 17 12.76 -7.97 -12.20
N THR A 18 11.53 -7.82 -11.70
CA THR A 18 10.66 -6.68 -12.04
C THR A 18 10.49 -5.68 -10.89
N GLY A 19 10.82 -6.09 -9.67
CA GLY A 19 10.63 -5.30 -8.45
C GLY A 19 9.19 -5.25 -7.93
N TYR A 20 8.24 -5.98 -8.54
CA TYR A 20 6.86 -6.04 -8.10
C TYR A 20 6.18 -7.38 -8.41
N LEU A 21 5.07 -7.66 -7.73
CA LEU A 21 4.22 -8.83 -7.99
C LEU A 21 2.76 -8.47 -7.71
N ILE A 22 1.85 -8.93 -8.55
CA ILE A 22 0.41 -8.71 -8.37
C ILE A 22 -0.21 -9.94 -7.71
N VAL A 23 -0.52 -9.81 -6.41
CA VAL A 23 -1.25 -10.84 -5.66
C VAL A 23 -2.75 -10.56 -5.73
N ARG A 24 -3.47 -11.37 -6.51
CA ARG A 24 -4.92 -11.25 -6.65
C ARG A 24 -5.62 -11.75 -5.38
N HIS A 25 -6.71 -11.06 -5.02
CA HIS A 25 -7.52 -11.39 -3.84
C HIS A 25 -6.70 -11.48 -2.55
N ALA A 26 -5.70 -10.60 -2.39
CA ALA A 26 -4.88 -10.55 -1.19
C ALA A 26 -5.70 -10.41 0.10
N LEU A 27 -6.88 -9.77 0.01
CA LEU A 27 -7.90 -9.70 1.06
C LEU A 27 -9.23 -10.26 0.53
N ALA A 28 -9.98 -10.93 1.41
CA ALA A 28 -11.36 -11.29 1.14
C ALA A 28 -12.27 -10.05 1.09
N SER A 29 -13.43 -10.14 0.44
CA SER A 29 -14.38 -9.02 0.32
C SER A 29 -14.81 -8.46 1.68
N GLU A 30 -14.99 -9.32 2.67
CA GLU A 30 -15.41 -8.92 4.01
C GLU A 30 -14.29 -8.16 4.72
N GLU A 31 -13.04 -8.59 4.55
CA GLU A 31 -11.85 -7.93 5.10
C GLU A 31 -11.67 -6.54 4.49
N VAL A 32 -11.85 -6.41 3.16
CA VAL A 32 -11.84 -5.11 2.47
C VAL A 32 -12.94 -4.19 3.01
N SER A 33 -14.16 -4.72 3.21
CA SER A 33 -15.26 -3.94 3.80
C SER A 33 -14.93 -3.43 5.20
N GLU A 34 -14.37 -4.26 6.07
CA GLU A 34 -13.99 -3.83 7.43
C GLU A 34 -12.85 -2.81 7.44
N CYS A 35 -11.86 -2.95 6.54
CA CYS A 35 -10.83 -1.95 6.34
C CYS A 35 -11.42 -0.59 5.94
N ASN A 36 -12.32 -0.59 4.95
CA ASN A 36 -12.96 0.65 4.48
C ASN A 36 -13.76 1.33 5.60
N LYS A 37 -14.59 0.59 6.33
CA LYS A 37 -15.33 1.13 7.50
C LYS A 37 -14.42 1.75 8.54
N THR A 38 -13.25 1.16 8.75
CA THR A 38 -12.27 1.67 9.71
C THR A 38 -11.62 2.94 9.21
N ILE A 39 -11.24 3.01 7.93
CA ILE A 39 -10.71 4.24 7.31
C ILE A 39 -11.73 5.36 7.43
N ASP A 40 -12.99 5.11 7.06
CA ASP A 40 -14.08 6.08 7.10
C ASP A 40 -14.29 6.63 8.53
N ARG A 41 -14.20 5.75 9.54
CA ARG A 41 -14.34 6.13 10.96
C ARG A 41 -13.27 7.13 11.42
N TYR A 42 -12.07 7.05 10.87
CA TYR A 42 -10.92 7.86 11.29
C TYR A 42 -10.48 8.88 10.25
N VAL A 43 -11.36 9.21 9.30
CA VAL A 43 -11.06 10.16 8.21
C VAL A 43 -10.62 11.53 8.73
N ASP A 44 -11.17 11.96 9.87
CA ASP A 44 -10.83 13.20 10.56
C ASP A 44 -9.38 13.24 11.08
N LYS A 45 -8.77 12.06 11.27
CA LYS A 45 -7.38 11.91 11.72
C LYS A 45 -6.39 11.78 10.57
N ILE A 46 -6.87 11.62 9.33
CA ILE A 46 -6.00 11.49 8.17
C ILE A 46 -5.44 12.87 7.82
N GLN A 47 -4.15 13.06 8.10
CA GLN A 47 -3.45 14.29 7.73
C GLN A 47 -2.96 14.18 6.27
N SER A 48 -3.60 14.90 5.36
CA SER A 48 -3.10 15.07 4.00
C SER A 48 -1.80 15.88 4.07
N ARG A 49 -0.67 15.26 3.66
CA ARG A 49 0.60 15.97 3.54
C ARG A 49 0.48 17.01 2.44
N SER A 50 0.55 18.29 2.80
CA SER A 50 0.74 19.37 1.83
C SER A 50 2.21 19.43 1.41
N ILE A 51 2.49 20.00 0.24
CA ILE A 51 3.86 20.30 -0.21
C ILE A 51 4.58 21.15 0.86
N GLU A 52 3.85 22.07 1.47
CA GLU A 52 4.24 22.99 2.55
C GLU A 52 4.70 22.25 3.81
N ASN A 53 4.12 21.07 4.09
CA ASN A 53 4.42 20.23 5.25
C ASN A 53 5.36 19.05 4.90
N GLY A 54 6.24 19.23 3.91
CA GLY A 54 7.34 18.30 3.58
C GLY A 54 7.11 17.38 2.39
N GLY A 55 5.96 17.50 1.70
CA GLY A 55 5.67 16.82 0.44
C GLY A 55 5.96 15.30 0.45
N LEU A 56 6.25 14.75 -0.73
CA LEU A 56 6.76 13.37 -0.89
C LEU A 56 8.29 13.31 -0.98
N ALA A 57 8.94 14.48 -1.12
CA ALA A 57 10.38 14.63 -1.24
C ALA A 57 11.13 14.39 0.09
N GLY A 58 10.41 14.44 1.22
CA GLY A 58 11.02 14.36 2.54
C GLY A 58 12.02 15.49 2.75
N ARG A 59 13.29 15.16 3.03
CA ARG A 59 14.40 16.14 3.19
C ARG A 59 15.29 16.25 1.95
N SER A 60 14.88 15.66 0.82
CA SER A 60 15.66 15.74 -0.41
C SER A 60 15.51 17.13 -1.03
N GLU A 61 16.61 17.87 -1.12
CA GLU A 61 16.65 19.18 -1.80
C GLU A 61 16.46 19.04 -3.31
N THR A 62 16.82 17.89 -3.90
CA THR A 62 16.69 17.62 -5.34
C THR A 62 15.26 17.29 -5.78
N LEU A 63 14.44 16.73 -4.89
CA LEU A 63 13.05 16.35 -5.18
C LEU A 63 12.03 17.41 -4.73
N HIS A 64 12.50 18.51 -4.12
CA HIS A 64 11.70 19.73 -4.00
C HIS A 64 11.68 20.38 -5.39
N GLY A 65 10.54 20.25 -6.08
CA GLY A 65 10.31 20.93 -7.36
C GLY A 65 10.30 22.45 -7.22
#